data_AF-A0A382R975-F1
#
_entry.id   AF-A0A382R975-F1
#
_cell.length_a   1.000
_cell.length_b   1.000
_cell.length_c   1.000
_cell.angle_alpha   90.00
_cell.angle_beta   90.00
_cell.angle_gamma   90.00
#
_symmetry.space_group_name_H-M   'P 1'
#
loop_
_entity.id
_entity.type
_entity.pdbx_description
1 polymer ?
#
loop_
_entity_poly.entity_id
_entity_poly.type
_entity_poly.pdbx_seq_one_letter_code
_entity_poly.pdbx_strand_id
1 'polypeptide(L)'
;MNNKILESEPNPTLVTLRDNKAKWNLPEYRRKGYRYLHKINRYGLLFRSDAVLKLDKKINPNIEKIPLVQKMINHKSFCSLIVGRDQDILFERYADDFSEFQPQTIMSITKLFLNLFIGELVEQKAIELDKTVGFYLPNIGSGYADASIQDVLNMNVINSYSEDYTDPYTSSFLQESVGGWRLPEKLGQNQNQEEFLNKIEAEEGKDLKNTSEFAFYKSANTDVLALLVEKVSGRE
;
A
#
# COMPACT_ATOMS: atom_id res chain seq x y z
N MET A 1 44.07 -16.53 -1.26
CA MET A 1 43.56 -15.32 -0.60
C MET A 1 42.67 -15.78 0.55
N ASN A 2 43.00 -15.45 1.80
CA ASN A 2 42.10 -15.72 2.92
C ASN A 2 40.87 -14.83 2.76
N ASN A 3 39.69 -15.43 2.56
CA ASN A 3 38.43 -14.71 2.59
C ASN A 3 38.24 -14.19 4.02
N LYS A 4 38.65 -12.95 4.26
CA LYS A 4 38.35 -12.24 5.49
C LYS A 4 36.83 -12.10 5.56
N ILE A 5 36.20 -12.85 6.46
CA ILE A 5 34.77 -12.72 6.74
C ILE A 5 34.58 -11.28 7.26
N LEU A 6 33.83 -10.49 6.50
CA LEU A 6 33.47 -9.14 6.92
C LEU A 6 32.40 -9.25 8.00
N GLU A 7 32.61 -8.56 9.11
CA GLU A 7 31.62 -8.45 10.18
C GLU A 7 30.45 -7.59 9.70
N SER A 8 29.22 -8.04 9.95
CA SER A 8 27.99 -7.32 9.58
C SER A 8 26.91 -7.58 10.62
N GLU A 9 26.03 -6.60 10.79
CA GLU A 9 24.86 -6.68 11.68
C GLU A 9 23.56 -6.43 10.90
N PRO A 10 22.41 -6.96 11.35
CA PRO A 10 21.12 -6.69 10.74
C PRO A 10 20.77 -5.19 10.77
N ASN A 11 20.14 -4.69 9.70
CA ASN A 11 19.79 -3.26 9.62
C ASN A 11 18.84 -2.85 10.77
N PRO A 12 19.26 -1.94 11.67
CA PRO A 12 18.51 -1.59 12.88
C PRO A 12 17.18 -0.87 12.61
N THR A 13 16.92 -0.39 11.39
CA THR A 13 15.62 0.22 11.03
C THR A 13 14.59 -0.80 10.55
N LEU A 14 15.04 -1.99 10.12
CA LEU A 14 14.22 -3.03 9.49
C LEU A 14 14.06 -4.28 10.35
N VAL A 15 14.91 -4.48 11.36
CA VAL A 15 14.71 -5.55 12.34
C VAL A 15 13.35 -5.40 13.01
N THR A 16 12.65 -6.52 13.17
CA THR A 16 11.46 -6.59 14.01
C THR A 16 11.87 -6.38 15.46
N LEU A 17 11.16 -5.48 16.15
CA LEU A 17 11.38 -5.16 17.55
C LEU A 17 10.24 -5.75 18.39
N ARG A 18 9.34 -4.91 18.91
CA ARG A 18 8.16 -5.33 19.69
C ARG A 18 6.89 -5.32 18.86
N ASP A 19 5.86 -6.00 19.35
CA ASP A 19 4.53 -6.09 18.72
C ASP A 19 4.58 -6.53 17.25
N ASN A 20 5.56 -7.38 16.92
CA ASN A 20 5.88 -7.85 15.57
C ASN A 20 6.09 -6.72 14.53
N LYS A 21 6.62 -5.56 14.95
CA LYS A 21 6.82 -4.39 14.08
C LYS A 21 8.28 -3.99 13.99
N ALA A 22 8.71 -3.54 12.81
CA ALA A 22 9.96 -2.82 12.67
C ALA A 22 9.88 -1.42 13.30
N LYS A 23 11.04 -0.82 13.58
CA LYS A 23 11.15 0.45 14.30
C LYS A 23 10.25 1.54 13.74
N TRP A 24 10.18 1.67 12.41
CA TRP A 24 9.44 2.72 11.74
C TRP A 24 7.93 2.68 11.99
N ASN A 25 7.34 1.51 12.31
CA ASN A 25 5.91 1.34 12.49
C ASN A 25 5.47 1.37 13.97
N LEU A 26 6.41 1.47 14.91
CA LEU A 26 6.10 1.65 16.33
C LEU A 26 5.55 3.06 16.60
N PRO A 27 4.56 3.23 17.51
CA PRO A 27 3.84 4.49 17.72
C PRO A 27 4.73 5.73 17.88
N GLU A 28 5.79 5.62 18.68
CA GLU A 28 6.74 6.69 19.00
C GLU A 28 7.64 7.09 17.83
N TYR A 29 7.81 6.22 16.84
CA TYR A 29 8.64 6.47 15.66
C TYR A 29 7.81 6.69 14.39
N ARG A 30 6.52 6.34 14.39
CA ARG A 30 5.65 6.27 13.20
C ARG A 30 5.61 7.56 12.39
N ARG A 31 5.53 8.71 13.06
CA ARG A 31 5.54 10.03 12.38
C ARG A 31 6.81 10.23 11.56
N LYS A 32 7.97 9.83 12.09
CA LYS A 32 9.24 9.88 11.38
C LYS A 32 9.33 8.77 10.33
N GLY A 33 8.86 7.57 10.67
CA GLY A 33 8.80 6.42 9.76
C GLY A 33 8.05 6.72 8.47
N TYR A 34 6.85 7.29 8.57
CA TYR A 34 5.99 7.61 7.42
C TYR A 34 6.61 8.65 6.48
N ARG A 35 7.33 9.64 7.03
CA ARG A 35 8.08 10.63 6.25
C ARG A 35 9.26 10.03 5.50
N TYR A 36 9.94 9.05 6.10
CA TYR A 36 11.17 8.49 5.56
C TYR A 36 11.02 7.07 5.01
N LEU A 37 9.79 6.59 4.79
CA LEU A 37 9.56 5.22 4.34
C LEU A 37 10.29 4.93 3.01
N HIS A 38 10.34 5.93 2.12
CA HIS A 38 11.10 5.91 0.87
C HIS A 38 12.63 5.76 1.03
N LYS A 39 13.18 5.95 2.24
CA LYS A 39 14.59 5.71 2.59
C LYS A 39 14.80 4.47 3.46
N ILE A 40 13.72 3.95 4.04
CA ILE A 40 13.76 2.83 5.00
C ILE A 40 13.58 1.52 4.25
N ASN A 41 12.63 1.46 3.32
CA ASN A 41 12.27 0.24 2.61
C ASN A 41 13.45 -0.33 1.82
N ARG A 42 13.55 -1.66 1.79
CA ARG A 42 14.59 -2.39 1.06
C ARG A 42 14.41 -2.31 -0.46
N TYR A 43 13.15 -2.19 -0.89
CA TYR A 43 12.76 -2.19 -2.30
C TYR A 43 12.01 -0.89 -2.60
N GLY A 44 12.31 -0.27 -3.73
CA GLY A 44 11.66 0.96 -4.13
C GLY A 44 12.07 1.39 -5.54
N LEU A 45 11.13 2.04 -6.22
CA LEU A 45 11.33 2.69 -7.50
C LEU A 45 10.94 4.17 -7.35
N LEU A 46 11.61 5.03 -8.10
CA LEU A 46 11.32 6.47 -8.14
C LEU A 46 11.14 6.89 -9.59
N PHE A 47 9.90 7.26 -9.93
CA PHE A 47 9.55 7.84 -11.22
C PHE A 47 9.31 9.33 -11.07
N ARG A 48 9.74 10.11 -12.07
CA ARG A 48 9.51 11.56 -12.16
C ARG A 48 9.10 11.90 -13.58
N SER A 49 8.17 12.85 -13.70
CA SER A 49 7.74 13.38 -14.99
C SER A 49 8.76 14.39 -15.54
N ASP A 50 8.92 14.45 -16.86
CA ASP A 50 9.70 15.49 -17.55
C ASP A 50 9.05 16.89 -17.43
N ALA A 51 7.73 16.93 -17.24
CA ALA A 51 6.95 18.14 -17.05
C ALA A 51 6.26 18.17 -15.69
N VAL A 52 6.24 19.33 -15.03
CA VAL A 52 5.52 19.55 -13.77
C VAL A 52 4.35 20.51 -14.02
N LEU A 53 3.18 20.15 -13.48
CA LEU A 53 2.03 21.05 -13.47
C LEU A 53 2.33 22.22 -12.52
N LYS A 54 2.18 23.45 -13.01
CA LYS A 54 2.28 24.64 -12.17
C LYS A 54 0.94 24.90 -11.48
N LEU A 55 1.00 25.26 -10.20
CA LEU A 55 -0.16 25.64 -9.42
C LEU A 55 -0.01 27.10 -8.96
N ASP A 56 -1.08 27.86 -9.06
CA ASP A 56 -1.16 29.27 -8.68
C ASP A 56 -1.61 29.39 -7.21
N LYS A 57 -0.96 30.24 -6.43
CA LYS A 57 -1.36 30.47 -5.03
C LYS A 57 -2.44 31.56 -4.95
N LYS A 58 -3.71 31.15 -4.84
CA LYS A 58 -4.87 32.04 -4.63
C LYS A 58 -5.54 31.78 -3.29
N ILE A 59 -4.80 32.05 -2.22
CA ILE A 59 -5.19 31.71 -0.86
C ILE A 59 -6.50 32.39 -0.45
N ASN A 60 -7.46 31.58 -0.01
CA ASN A 60 -8.69 32.02 0.62
C ASN A 60 -8.53 31.96 2.16
N PRO A 61 -8.37 33.10 2.84
CA PRO A 61 -8.14 33.13 4.29
C PRO A 61 -9.35 32.65 5.10
N ASN A 62 -10.54 32.55 4.50
CA ASN A 62 -11.73 32.06 5.21
C ASN A 62 -11.69 30.54 5.46
N ILE A 63 -10.90 29.77 4.69
CA ILE A 63 -10.77 28.32 4.91
C ILE A 63 -10.14 28.03 6.28
N GLU A 64 -9.10 28.78 6.65
CA GLU A 64 -8.45 28.61 7.96
C GLU A 64 -9.37 28.96 9.13
N LYS A 65 -10.34 29.86 8.93
CA LYS A 65 -11.28 30.28 9.97
C LYS A 65 -12.36 29.24 10.26
N ILE A 66 -12.49 28.21 9.41
CA ILE A 66 -13.46 27.13 9.63
C ILE A 66 -13.04 26.35 10.90
N PRO A 67 -13.91 26.21 11.92
CA PRO A 67 -13.52 25.57 13.18
C PRO A 67 -12.96 24.15 13.03
N LEU A 68 -13.50 23.36 12.09
CA LEU A 68 -12.99 22.02 11.80
C LEU A 68 -11.59 22.02 11.17
N VAL A 69 -11.29 23.00 10.33
CA VAL A 69 -9.95 23.17 9.75
C VAL A 69 -8.96 23.51 10.86
N GLN A 70 -9.29 24.47 11.73
CA GLN A 70 -8.45 24.82 12.88
C GLN A 70 -8.21 23.61 13.79
N LYS A 71 -9.26 22.84 14.09
CA LYS A 71 -9.13 21.62 14.90
C LYS A 71 -8.17 20.61 14.26
N MET A 72 -8.25 20.44 12.94
CA MET A 72 -7.41 19.48 12.22
C MET A 72 -5.94 19.92 12.14
N ILE A 73 -5.67 21.17 11.75
CA ILE A 73 -4.29 21.66 11.55
C ILE A 73 -3.53 21.82 12.88
N ASN A 74 -4.23 22.01 13.99
CA ASN A 74 -3.63 22.08 15.34
C ASN A 74 -3.49 20.70 16.01
N HIS A 75 -3.96 19.62 15.38
CA HIS A 75 -3.84 18.28 15.95
C HIS A 75 -2.39 17.80 15.92
N LYS A 76 -1.91 17.14 17.00
CA LYS A 76 -0.52 16.64 17.11
C LYS A 76 -0.06 15.70 16.00
N SER A 77 -1.01 15.05 15.32
CA SER A 77 -0.75 14.13 14.20
C SER A 77 -0.83 14.80 12.83
N PHE A 78 -1.18 16.09 12.76
CA PHE A 78 -1.27 16.83 11.50
C PHE A 78 0.06 16.79 10.74
N CYS A 79 0.00 16.62 9.42
CA CYS A 79 1.19 16.61 8.55
C CYS A 79 1.06 17.74 7.51
N SER A 80 0.05 17.66 6.67
CA SER A 80 -0.29 18.72 5.72
C SER A 80 -1.78 18.69 5.37
N LEU A 81 -2.29 19.82 4.89
CA LEU A 81 -3.58 19.94 4.23
C LEU A 81 -3.42 20.89 3.06
N ILE A 82 -3.91 20.49 1.88
CA ILE A 82 -3.99 21.33 0.70
C ILE A 82 -5.44 21.30 0.21
N VAL A 83 -5.99 22.46 -0.11
CA VAL A 83 -7.30 22.61 -0.77
C VAL A 83 -7.05 23.28 -2.12
N GLY A 84 -7.28 22.54 -3.19
CA GLY A 84 -7.14 23.02 -4.56
C GLY A 84 -8.47 23.19 -5.26
N ARG A 85 -8.50 24.04 -6.28
CA ARG A 85 -9.55 24.13 -7.29
C ARG A 85 -8.89 24.45 -8.63
N ASP A 86 -9.08 23.60 -9.63
CA ASP A 86 -8.40 23.74 -10.93
C ASP A 86 -6.87 23.83 -10.75
N GLN A 87 -6.23 24.89 -11.24
CA GLN A 87 -4.81 25.17 -11.03
C GLN A 87 -4.52 26.03 -9.79
N ASP A 88 -5.54 26.40 -9.01
CA ASP A 88 -5.39 27.29 -7.85
C ASP A 88 -5.28 26.50 -6.54
N ILE A 89 -4.26 26.82 -5.75
CA ILE A 89 -4.18 26.47 -4.32
C ILE A 89 -4.95 27.52 -3.54
N LEU A 90 -6.06 27.11 -2.94
CA LEU A 90 -6.92 27.96 -2.12
C LEU A 90 -6.52 27.94 -0.64
N PHE A 91 -5.89 26.88 -0.17
CA PHE A 91 -5.36 26.77 1.18
C PHE A 91 -4.27 25.72 1.22
N GLU A 92 -3.20 26.00 1.95
CA GLU A 92 -2.17 25.01 2.25
C GLU A 92 -1.62 25.27 3.66
N ARG A 93 -1.46 24.20 4.43
CA ARG A 93 -0.78 24.21 5.73
C ARG A 93 0.07 22.96 5.86
N TYR A 94 1.15 23.11 6.59
CA TYR A 94 2.21 22.14 6.75
C TYR A 94 2.62 22.17 8.22
N ALA A 95 2.85 21.00 8.82
CA ALA A 95 3.42 20.92 10.16
C ALA A 95 4.90 21.33 10.12
N ASP A 96 5.45 21.77 11.26
CA ASP A 96 6.83 22.26 11.36
C ASP A 96 7.88 21.24 10.88
N ASP A 97 7.60 19.94 11.05
CA ASP A 97 8.46 18.84 10.62
C ASP A 97 8.02 18.20 9.29
N PHE A 98 7.09 18.83 8.56
CA PHE A 98 6.53 18.32 7.31
C PHE A 98 6.43 19.44 6.26
N SER A 99 7.54 19.81 5.62
CA SER A 99 7.55 20.88 4.60
C SER A 99 6.84 20.47 3.30
N GLU A 100 6.59 21.45 2.42
CA GLU A 100 5.99 21.23 1.09
C GLU A 100 6.78 20.27 0.19
N PHE A 101 8.08 20.09 0.46
CA PHE A 101 8.97 19.21 -0.30
C PHE A 101 9.18 17.84 0.35
N GLN A 102 8.60 17.59 1.53
CA GLN A 102 8.77 16.33 2.25
C GLN A 102 7.82 15.26 1.69
N PRO A 103 8.32 14.16 1.11
CA PRO A 103 7.45 13.05 0.73
C PRO A 103 6.77 12.43 1.96
N GLN A 104 5.56 11.93 1.77
CA GLN A 104 4.81 11.17 2.77
C GLN A 104 4.30 9.88 2.14
N THR A 105 4.34 8.79 2.89
CA THR A 105 3.57 7.62 2.51
C THR A 105 2.08 7.94 2.47
N ILE A 106 1.45 7.66 1.33
CA ILE A 106 0.00 7.82 1.15
C ILE A 106 -0.76 6.54 1.53
N MET A 107 -0.06 5.51 2.00
CA MET A 107 -0.61 4.20 2.37
C MET A 107 -1.58 3.68 1.30
N SER A 108 -2.79 3.30 1.69
CA SER A 108 -3.77 2.70 0.79
C SER A 108 -4.40 3.66 -0.23
N ILE A 109 -4.07 4.96 -0.22
CA ILE A 109 -4.45 5.84 -1.34
C ILE A 109 -3.82 5.33 -2.65
N THR A 110 -2.66 4.65 -2.56
CA THR A 110 -1.98 3.99 -3.69
C THR A 110 -2.91 3.04 -4.48
N LYS A 111 -3.88 2.41 -3.82
CA LYS A 111 -4.81 1.46 -4.45
C LYS A 111 -5.62 2.10 -5.59
N LEU A 112 -5.85 3.42 -5.53
CA LEU A 112 -6.60 4.14 -6.56
C LEU A 112 -5.89 4.17 -7.91
N PHE A 113 -4.55 4.15 -7.93
CA PHE A 113 -3.78 4.13 -9.19
C PHE A 113 -4.01 2.84 -9.96
N LEU A 114 -4.24 1.73 -9.26
CA LEU A 114 -4.47 0.44 -9.90
C LEU A 114 -5.74 0.41 -10.74
N ASN A 115 -6.77 1.17 -10.34
CA ASN A 115 -8.00 1.29 -11.12
C ASN A 115 -7.76 1.92 -12.50
N LEU A 116 -6.73 2.78 -12.65
CA LEU A 116 -6.37 3.36 -13.94
C LEU A 116 -5.81 2.30 -14.88
N PHE A 117 -4.90 1.45 -14.38
CA PHE A 117 -4.31 0.37 -15.18
C PHE A 117 -5.33 -0.70 -15.55
N ILE A 118 -6.18 -1.10 -14.61
CA ILE A 118 -7.27 -2.04 -14.89
C ILE A 118 -8.25 -1.44 -15.90
N GLY A 119 -8.62 -0.17 -15.75
CA GLY A 119 -9.52 0.51 -16.69
C GLY A 119 -8.98 0.51 -18.12
N GLU A 120 -7.68 0.80 -18.30
CA GLU A 120 -7.01 0.73 -19.60
C GLU A 120 -7.04 -0.69 -20.19
N LEU A 121 -6.72 -1.71 -19.39
CA LEU A 121 -6.74 -3.11 -19.85
C LEU A 121 -8.14 -3.62 -20.19
N VAL A 122 -9.19 -3.13 -19.50
CA VAL A 122 -10.59 -3.40 -19.85
C VAL A 122 -10.96 -2.73 -21.17
N GLU A 123 -10.60 -1.47 -21.38
CA GLU A 123 -10.83 -0.75 -22.63
C GLU A 123 -10.16 -1.46 -23.81
N GLN A 124 -8.95 -1.98 -23.61
CA GLN A 124 -8.20 -2.78 -24.58
C GLN A 124 -8.74 -4.20 -24.77
N LYS A 125 -9.75 -4.62 -23.99
CA LYS A 125 -10.28 -5.99 -23.94
C LYS A 125 -9.24 -7.04 -23.58
N ALA A 126 -8.18 -6.64 -22.87
CA ALA A 126 -7.16 -7.55 -22.34
C ALA A 126 -7.65 -8.24 -21.06
N ILE A 127 -8.56 -7.60 -20.32
CA ILE A 127 -9.23 -8.16 -19.13
C ILE A 127 -10.75 -8.01 -19.28
N GLU A 128 -11.49 -9.02 -18.84
CA GLU A 128 -12.93 -9.04 -18.66
C GLU A 128 -13.23 -9.15 -17.15
N LEU A 129 -14.08 -8.27 -16.63
CA LEU A 129 -14.28 -8.13 -15.18
C LEU A 129 -15.04 -9.31 -14.53
N ASP A 130 -15.78 -10.06 -15.34
CA ASP A 130 -16.56 -11.24 -14.93
C ASP A 130 -15.74 -12.54 -14.95
N LYS A 131 -14.55 -12.53 -15.55
CA LYS A 131 -13.62 -13.67 -15.50
C LYS A 131 -13.01 -13.80 -14.11
N THR A 132 -12.59 -15.01 -13.78
CA THR A 132 -11.96 -15.30 -12.50
C THR A 132 -10.49 -14.86 -12.49
N VAL A 133 -9.93 -14.63 -11.31
CA VAL A 133 -8.49 -14.34 -11.16
C VAL A 133 -7.66 -15.50 -11.72
N GLY A 134 -8.04 -16.75 -11.45
CA GLY A 134 -7.33 -17.94 -11.91
C GLY A 134 -7.26 -18.08 -13.43
N PHE A 135 -8.16 -17.45 -14.18
CA PHE A 135 -8.08 -17.37 -15.65
C PHE A 135 -6.84 -16.60 -16.11
N TYR A 136 -6.51 -15.49 -15.44
CA TYR A 136 -5.35 -14.66 -15.77
C TYR A 136 -4.08 -15.05 -15.02
N LEU A 137 -4.23 -15.61 -13.81
CA LEU A 137 -3.14 -16.01 -12.93
C LEU A 137 -3.29 -17.50 -12.55
N PRO A 138 -2.86 -18.44 -13.41
CA PRO A 138 -3.11 -19.87 -13.21
C PRO A 138 -2.53 -20.49 -11.93
N ASN A 139 -1.53 -19.85 -11.33
CA ASN A 139 -0.87 -20.30 -10.10
C ASN A 139 -1.45 -19.68 -8.82
N ILE A 140 -2.46 -18.81 -8.94
CA ILE A 140 -3.03 -18.11 -7.78
C ILE A 140 -3.69 -19.11 -6.82
N GLY A 141 -3.58 -18.83 -5.51
CA GLY A 141 -4.13 -19.66 -4.45
C GLY A 141 -5.65 -19.73 -4.47
N SER A 142 -6.20 -20.74 -3.80
CA SER A 142 -7.65 -20.97 -3.72
C SER A 142 -8.43 -19.79 -3.12
N GLY A 143 -7.77 -18.91 -2.35
CA GLY A 143 -8.38 -17.70 -1.79
C GLY A 143 -8.74 -16.63 -2.82
N TYR A 144 -8.32 -16.78 -4.08
CA TYR A 144 -8.67 -15.88 -5.18
C TYR A 144 -9.00 -16.59 -6.49
N ALA A 145 -8.57 -17.84 -6.70
CA ALA A 145 -8.64 -18.53 -7.99
C ALA A 145 -10.02 -18.45 -8.66
N ASP A 146 -11.09 -18.62 -7.90
CA ASP A 146 -12.47 -18.62 -8.40
C ASP A 146 -13.19 -17.27 -8.22
N ALA A 147 -12.55 -16.27 -7.60
CA ALA A 147 -13.13 -14.94 -7.44
C ALA A 147 -13.12 -14.19 -8.79
N SER A 148 -14.19 -13.46 -9.10
CA SER A 148 -14.20 -12.58 -10.28
C SER A 148 -13.27 -11.38 -10.08
N ILE A 149 -12.72 -10.82 -11.17
CA ILE A 149 -11.93 -9.58 -11.09
C ILE A 149 -12.75 -8.44 -10.45
N GLN A 150 -14.04 -8.38 -10.77
CA GLN A 150 -14.96 -7.40 -10.19
C GLN A 150 -15.10 -7.53 -8.66
N ASP A 151 -15.19 -8.76 -8.14
CA ASP A 151 -15.27 -9.00 -6.70
C ASP A 151 -13.98 -8.59 -6.00
N VAL A 152 -12.82 -8.86 -6.61
CA VAL A 152 -11.51 -8.43 -6.06
C VAL A 152 -11.41 -6.90 -6.01
N LEU A 153 -11.77 -6.21 -7.10
CA LEU A 153 -11.82 -4.73 -7.18
C LEU A 153 -12.73 -4.12 -6.11
N ASN A 154 -13.87 -4.75 -5.86
CA ASN A 154 -14.85 -4.28 -4.89
C ASN A 154 -14.51 -4.64 -3.44
N MET A 155 -13.33 -5.22 -3.18
CA MET A 155 -12.94 -5.72 -1.86
C MET A 155 -13.98 -6.71 -1.31
N ASN A 156 -14.51 -7.58 -2.16
CA ASN A 156 -15.67 -8.41 -1.86
C ASN A 156 -15.33 -9.91 -1.82
N VAL A 157 -14.11 -10.24 -1.38
CA VAL A 157 -13.58 -11.61 -1.34
C VAL A 157 -13.33 -12.06 0.09
N ILE A 158 -13.92 -13.19 0.49
CA ILE A 158 -13.69 -13.93 1.73
C ILE A 158 -12.57 -14.94 1.47
N ASN A 159 -11.53 -14.92 2.29
CA ASN A 159 -10.35 -15.78 2.21
C ASN A 159 -9.53 -15.60 3.49
N SER A 160 -8.50 -16.43 3.67
CA SER A 160 -7.70 -16.51 4.89
C SER A 160 -6.79 -15.31 5.19
N TYR A 161 -6.78 -14.27 4.34
CA TYR A 161 -6.00 -13.06 4.60
C TYR A 161 -6.68 -12.15 5.63
N SER A 162 -5.98 -11.80 6.71
CA SER A 162 -6.50 -10.89 7.75
C SER A 162 -5.92 -9.48 7.64
N GLU A 163 -6.78 -8.49 7.92
CA GLU A 163 -6.45 -7.07 8.12
C GLU A 163 -6.74 -6.60 9.56
N ASP A 164 -6.86 -7.53 10.51
CA ASP A 164 -7.00 -7.16 11.92
C ASP A 164 -5.72 -6.51 12.46
N TYR A 165 -5.64 -5.19 12.38
CA TYR A 165 -4.48 -4.42 12.87
C TYR A 165 -4.30 -4.43 14.39
N THR A 166 -5.24 -5.02 15.14
CA THR A 166 -5.08 -5.26 16.58
C THR A 166 -4.26 -6.52 16.86
N ASP A 167 -4.21 -7.46 15.90
CA ASP A 167 -3.35 -8.64 15.95
C ASP A 167 -1.97 -8.35 15.35
N PRO A 168 -0.87 -8.42 16.13
CA PRO A 168 0.48 -8.27 15.61
C PRO A 168 0.87 -9.36 14.59
N TYR A 169 0.15 -10.46 14.49
CA TYR A 169 0.41 -11.57 13.56
C TYR A 169 -0.56 -11.64 12.38
N THR A 170 -1.38 -10.60 12.20
CA THR A 170 -2.26 -10.48 11.04
C THR A 170 -1.48 -10.57 9.71
N SER A 171 -2.11 -11.14 8.68
CA SER A 171 -1.47 -11.37 7.36
C SER A 171 -0.87 -10.09 6.79
N SER A 172 -1.54 -8.95 6.99
CA SER A 172 -1.07 -7.61 6.61
C SER A 172 0.31 -7.27 7.18
N PHE A 173 0.57 -7.58 8.45
CA PHE A 173 1.90 -7.36 9.05
C PHE A 173 2.92 -8.40 8.59
N LEU A 174 2.51 -9.65 8.39
CA LEU A 174 3.40 -10.71 7.87
C LEU A 174 3.93 -10.35 6.47
N GLN A 175 3.07 -9.77 5.64
CA GLN A 175 3.41 -9.30 4.29
C GLN A 175 4.46 -8.18 4.28
N GLU A 176 4.65 -7.41 5.37
CA GLU A 176 5.66 -6.34 5.43
C GLU A 176 7.08 -6.82 5.09
N SER A 177 7.40 -8.08 5.39
CA SER A 177 8.71 -8.66 5.05
C SER A 177 8.89 -8.94 3.55
N VAL A 178 7.79 -9.27 2.86
CA VAL A 178 7.71 -9.50 1.41
C VAL A 178 7.92 -8.17 0.68
N GLY A 179 7.22 -7.12 1.11
CA GLY A 179 7.38 -5.75 0.58
C GLY A 179 8.68 -5.05 0.98
N GLY A 180 9.53 -5.70 1.79
CA GLY A 180 10.82 -5.16 2.23
C GLY A 180 10.70 -4.01 3.24
N TRP A 181 9.59 -3.89 3.95
CA TRP A 181 9.36 -2.90 5.00
C TRP A 181 9.94 -3.36 6.35
N ARG A 182 10.24 -4.65 6.48
CA ARG A 182 11.03 -5.24 7.56
C ARG A 182 11.87 -6.40 7.05
N LEU A 183 12.82 -6.87 7.86
CA LEU A 183 13.58 -8.07 7.55
C LEU A 183 12.69 -9.33 7.69
N PRO A 184 12.92 -10.38 6.87
CA PRO A 184 12.31 -11.68 7.12
C PRO A 184 12.80 -12.25 8.46
N GLU A 185 12.04 -13.19 9.03
CA GLU A 185 12.40 -13.88 10.28
C GLU A 185 13.77 -14.57 10.16
N LYS A 186 14.06 -15.14 8.99
CA LYS A 186 15.34 -15.76 8.66
C LYS A 186 15.98 -15.03 7.49
N LEU A 187 17.15 -14.43 7.73
CA LEU A 187 17.92 -13.75 6.67
C LEU A 187 18.24 -14.73 5.53
N GLY A 188 18.11 -14.26 4.30
CA GLY A 188 18.28 -15.06 3.08
C GLY A 188 17.01 -15.81 2.64
N GLN A 189 15.99 -15.94 3.50
CA GLN A 189 14.69 -16.52 3.13
C GLN A 189 13.70 -15.41 2.77
N ASN A 190 13.98 -14.68 1.69
CA ASN A 190 13.04 -13.70 1.16
C ASN A 190 11.96 -14.43 0.35
N GLN A 191 10.70 -14.13 0.62
CA GLN A 191 9.57 -14.54 -0.21
C GLN A 191 9.24 -13.39 -1.16
N ASN A 192 8.92 -13.69 -2.42
CA ASN A 192 8.45 -12.67 -3.35
C ASN A 192 6.91 -12.45 -3.25
N GLN A 193 6.41 -11.37 -3.85
CA GLN A 193 5.01 -10.99 -3.73
C GLN A 193 4.06 -12.05 -4.33
N GLU A 194 4.36 -12.57 -5.53
CA GLU A 194 3.56 -13.62 -6.17
C GLU A 194 3.49 -14.90 -5.33
N GLU A 195 4.63 -15.36 -4.80
CA GLU A 195 4.70 -16.51 -3.88
C GLU A 195 3.89 -16.32 -2.59
N PHE A 196 3.78 -15.09 -2.11
CA PHE A 196 2.96 -14.78 -0.94
C PHE A 196 1.47 -14.84 -1.29
N LEU A 197 1.06 -14.23 -2.39
CA LEU A 197 -0.34 -14.20 -2.84
C LEU A 197 -0.86 -15.60 -3.21
N ASN A 198 -0.01 -16.43 -3.82
CA ASN A 198 -0.36 -17.80 -4.21
C ASN A 198 -0.64 -18.72 -3.00
N LYS A 199 -0.23 -18.34 -1.79
CA LYS A 199 -0.49 -19.09 -0.55
C LYS A 199 -1.77 -18.67 0.17
N ILE A 200 -2.49 -17.66 -0.32
CA ILE A 200 -3.75 -17.25 0.29
C ILE A 200 -4.83 -18.27 -0.09
N GLU A 201 -5.51 -18.80 0.92
CA GLU A 201 -6.43 -19.92 0.80
C GLU A 201 -7.88 -19.48 1.00
N ALA A 202 -8.80 -20.23 0.39
CA ALA A 202 -10.21 -20.12 0.72
C ALA A 202 -10.43 -20.53 2.19
N GLU A 203 -11.41 -19.91 2.85
CA GLU A 203 -11.81 -20.37 4.18
C GLU A 203 -12.66 -21.63 4.08
N GLU A 204 -12.37 -22.63 4.92
CA GLU A 204 -13.09 -23.91 4.88
C GLU A 204 -14.60 -23.72 5.07
N GLY A 205 -15.38 -24.27 4.14
CA GLY A 205 -16.85 -24.22 4.17
C GLY A 205 -17.46 -22.86 3.83
N LYS A 206 -16.68 -21.88 3.32
CA LYS A 206 -17.18 -20.57 2.89
C LYS A 206 -17.00 -20.35 1.40
N ASP A 207 -17.98 -19.66 0.80
CA ASP A 207 -17.84 -19.10 -0.55
C ASP A 207 -16.81 -17.95 -0.51
N LEU A 208 -16.04 -17.79 -1.59
CA LEU A 208 -15.16 -16.63 -1.77
C LEU A 208 -15.97 -15.33 -1.86
N LYS A 209 -17.21 -15.37 -2.32
CA LYS A 209 -18.02 -14.16 -2.44
C LYS A 209 -18.52 -13.70 -1.09
N ASN A 210 -18.19 -12.46 -0.73
CA ASN A 210 -18.82 -11.80 0.40
C ASN A 210 -20.27 -11.39 0.05
N THR A 211 -21.20 -11.86 0.86
CA THR A 211 -22.65 -11.61 0.71
C THR A 211 -23.18 -10.55 1.68
N SER A 212 -22.32 -9.96 2.51
CA SER A 212 -22.69 -8.86 3.39
C SER A 212 -22.82 -7.55 2.62
N GLU A 213 -23.52 -6.57 3.21
CA GLU A 213 -23.65 -5.22 2.65
C GLU A 213 -22.37 -4.39 2.77
N PHE A 214 -21.35 -4.89 3.48
CA PHE A 214 -20.09 -4.20 3.72
C PHE A 214 -18.98 -4.78 2.88
N ALA A 215 -18.08 -3.93 2.39
CA ALA A 215 -16.84 -4.38 1.79
C ALA A 215 -15.95 -5.08 2.84
N PHE A 216 -15.30 -6.16 2.43
CA PHE A 216 -14.34 -6.90 3.24
C PHE A 216 -12.92 -6.51 2.82
N TYR A 217 -12.48 -5.37 3.33
CA TYR A 217 -11.25 -4.71 2.92
C TYR A 217 -10.00 -5.58 3.13
N LYS A 218 -9.18 -5.75 2.08
CA LYS A 218 -7.93 -6.53 2.05
C LYS A 218 -6.89 -5.89 1.14
N SER A 219 -5.70 -5.62 1.66
CA SER A 219 -4.60 -5.09 0.85
C SER A 219 -4.11 -6.08 -0.19
N ALA A 220 -4.14 -7.38 0.11
CA ALA A 220 -3.80 -8.44 -0.84
C ALA A 220 -4.65 -8.42 -2.11
N ASN A 221 -5.91 -7.96 -2.08
CA ASN A 221 -6.72 -7.81 -3.29
C ASN A 221 -6.06 -6.86 -4.30
N THR A 222 -5.51 -5.75 -3.81
CA THR A 222 -4.78 -4.80 -4.65
C THR A 222 -3.52 -5.43 -5.21
N ASP A 223 -2.79 -6.19 -4.41
CA ASP A 223 -1.54 -6.82 -4.89
C ASP A 223 -1.81 -7.94 -5.91
N VAL A 224 -2.91 -8.69 -5.77
CA VAL A 224 -3.38 -9.66 -6.78
C VAL A 224 -3.70 -8.96 -8.10
N LEU A 225 -4.42 -7.85 -8.05
CA LEU A 225 -4.75 -7.06 -9.23
C LEU A 225 -3.49 -6.43 -9.86
N ALA A 226 -2.50 -6.01 -9.05
CA ALA A 226 -1.23 -5.51 -9.56
C ALA A 226 -0.43 -6.61 -10.28
N LEU A 227 -0.35 -7.80 -9.70
CA LEU A 227 0.25 -8.96 -10.34
C LEU A 227 -0.46 -9.32 -11.65
N LEU A 228 -1.79 -9.24 -11.66
CA LEU A 228 -2.59 -9.45 -12.87
C LEU A 228 -2.26 -8.43 -13.95
N VAL A 229 -2.19 -7.14 -13.60
CA VAL A 229 -1.77 -6.07 -14.53
C VAL A 229 -0.39 -6.36 -15.09
N GLU A 230 0.56 -6.77 -14.26
CA GLU A 230 1.92 -7.13 -14.68
C GLU A 230 1.91 -8.26 -15.72
N LYS A 231 1.24 -9.38 -15.41
CA LYS A 231 1.20 -10.55 -16.31
C LYS A 231 0.48 -10.27 -17.62
N VAL A 232 -0.64 -9.54 -17.58
CA VAL A 232 -1.44 -9.27 -18.77
C VAL A 232 -0.80 -8.20 -19.66
N SER A 233 -0.22 -7.14 -19.07
CA SER A 233 0.42 -6.07 -19.83
C SER A 233 1.85 -6.40 -20.28
N GLY A 234 2.51 -7.34 -19.61
CA GLY A 234 3.92 -7.66 -19.83
C GLY A 234 4.89 -6.57 -19.35
N ARG A 235 4.48 -5.75 -18.38
CA ARG A 235 5.25 -4.62 -17.84
C ARG A 235 5.29 -4.68 -16.31
N GLU A 236 6.42 -4.26 -15.73
CA GLU A 236 6.57 -4.03 -14.27
C GLU A 236 5.88 -2.77 -13.79
#